data_AF-A0A067J8S2-F1
#
_entry.id   AF-A0A067J8S2-F1
#
_cell.length_a   1.000
_cell.length_b   1.000
_cell.length_c   1.000
_cell.angle_alpha   90.00
_cell.angle_beta   90.00
_cell.angle_gamma   90.00
#
_symmetry.space_group_name_H-M   'P 1'
#
loop_
_entity.id
_entity.type
_entity.pdbx_description
1 polymer ?
#
loop_
_entity_poly.entity_id
_entity_poly.type
_entity_poly.pdbx_seq_one_letter_code
_entity_poly.pdbx_strand_id
1 'polypeptide(L)'
;MNKKPSDIRQNPYHELEAAYVAQICLTWEALNWNYKNFHCKRASQQRDFDLGCPAHIAQQFQQFQVLLQRYVENEPYEQGRRPEVYARMRLLAPKLLLVPEYRDSEDDPKEDGFGSRISSAAFLMIMEEGIQTFMKFLKADKQKPCQILTSFFRRNRRVSVDPALLQLMKKVNKKKKMKLKDLRRARKCIRKRKLKVEEEMEILMGLIDLKIVSRVLRMSDISEEQLHWCEEKMSKVRVLDGKLQRDSSPLFFPAH
;
A
#
# COMPACT_ATOMS: atom_id res chain seq x y z
N MET A 1 -17.34 -12.30 47.14
CA MET A 1 -16.10 -12.08 46.35
C MET A 1 -16.49 -11.49 45.00
N ASN A 2 -16.46 -10.16 44.86
CA ASN A 2 -16.77 -9.49 43.59
C ASN A 2 -15.48 -9.33 42.79
N LYS A 3 -15.32 -10.12 41.72
CA LYS A 3 -14.30 -9.86 40.71
C LYS A 3 -14.71 -8.61 39.95
N LYS A 4 -13.96 -7.51 40.09
CA LYS A 4 -14.05 -6.36 39.18
C LYS A 4 -13.68 -6.85 37.77
N PRO A 5 -14.40 -6.42 36.72
CA PRO A 5 -13.95 -6.66 35.36
C PRO A 5 -12.60 -5.97 35.20
N SER A 6 -11.62 -6.69 34.67
CA SER A 6 -10.34 -6.11 34.29
C SER A 6 -10.61 -5.05 33.25
N ASP A 7 -10.66 -3.80 33.69
CA ASP A 7 -10.62 -2.60 32.86
C ASP A 7 -9.26 -2.59 32.17
N ILE A 8 -9.11 -3.43 31.14
CA ILE A 8 -8.00 -3.38 30.20
C ILE A 8 -8.19 -2.02 29.53
N ARG A 9 -7.53 -0.99 30.06
CA ARG A 9 -7.39 0.29 29.40
C ARG A 9 -6.64 0.06 28.08
N GLN A 10 -7.36 -0.41 27.06
CA GLN A 10 -6.88 -0.44 25.68
C GLN A 10 -6.55 1.01 25.35
N ASN A 11 -5.26 1.28 25.15
CA ASN A 11 -4.85 2.61 24.75
C ASN A 11 -5.42 2.84 23.33
N PRO A 12 -6.33 3.81 23.14
CA PRO A 12 -7.11 3.97 21.91
C PRO A 12 -6.21 4.19 20.68
N TYR A 13 -4.98 4.65 20.89
CA TYR A 13 -3.98 4.74 19.84
C TYR A 13 -3.67 3.40 19.16
N HIS A 14 -3.68 2.28 19.89
CA HIS A 14 -3.38 0.97 19.32
C HIS A 14 -4.42 0.56 18.28
N GLU A 15 -5.70 0.78 18.58
CA GLU A 15 -6.81 0.52 17.68
C GLU A 15 -6.76 1.44 16.46
N LEU A 16 -6.50 2.74 16.66
CA LEU A 16 -6.31 3.68 15.55
C LEU A 16 -5.13 3.29 14.64
N GLU A 17 -4.02 2.85 15.24
CA GLU A 17 -2.85 2.37 14.50
C GLU A 17 -3.16 1.09 13.72
N ALA A 18 -3.82 0.11 14.35
CA ALA A 18 -4.22 -1.14 13.71
C ALA A 18 -5.16 -0.89 12.52
N ALA A 19 -6.22 -0.09 12.72
CA ALA A 19 -7.17 0.26 11.66
C ALA A 19 -6.51 1.01 10.50
N TYR A 20 -5.62 1.97 10.80
CA TYR A 20 -4.86 2.68 9.77
C TYR A 20 -3.94 1.75 8.96
N VAL A 21 -3.21 0.85 9.63
CA VAL A 21 -2.31 -0.09 8.94
C VAL A 21 -3.11 -1.09 8.11
N ALA A 22 -4.19 -1.65 8.65
CA ALA A 22 -5.09 -2.54 7.92
C ALA A 22 -5.64 -1.85 6.66
N GLN A 23 -6.10 -0.59 6.77
CA GLN A 23 -6.56 0.16 5.61
C GLN A 23 -5.46 0.33 4.57
N ILE A 24 -4.23 0.64 4.96
CA ILE A 24 -3.11 0.79 4.01
C ILE A 24 -2.82 -0.51 3.28
N CYS A 25 -2.81 -1.63 4.01
CA CYS A 25 -2.63 -2.95 3.40
C CYS A 25 -3.74 -3.22 2.39
N LEU A 26 -5.00 -2.99 2.74
CA LEU A 26 -6.15 -3.18 1.86
C LEU A 26 -6.09 -2.28 0.62
N THR A 27 -5.79 -0.99 0.82
CA THR A 27 -5.62 0.00 -0.26
C THR A 27 -4.61 -0.49 -1.29
N TRP A 28 -3.53 -1.10 -0.80
CA TRP A 28 -2.50 -1.62 -1.68
C TRP A 28 -2.95 -2.84 -2.45
N GLU A 29 -3.57 -3.82 -1.80
CA GLU A 29 -4.07 -5.01 -2.50
C GLU A 29 -5.08 -4.61 -3.59
N ALA A 30 -5.96 -3.65 -3.31
CA ALA A 30 -6.92 -3.14 -4.27
C ALA A 30 -6.25 -2.40 -5.45
N LEU A 31 -5.27 -1.52 -5.20
CA LEU A 31 -4.52 -0.85 -6.27
C LEU A 31 -3.74 -1.84 -7.14
N ASN A 32 -3.02 -2.76 -6.52
CA ASN A 32 -2.24 -3.78 -7.21
C ASN A 32 -3.14 -4.69 -8.04
N TRP A 33 -4.28 -5.11 -7.50
CA TRP A 33 -5.25 -5.94 -8.22
C TRP A 33 -5.87 -5.18 -9.40
N ASN A 34 -6.36 -3.96 -9.21
CA ASN A 34 -6.94 -3.14 -10.29
C ASN A 34 -5.96 -2.96 -11.44
N TYR A 35 -4.71 -2.61 -11.15
CA TYR A 35 -3.66 -2.43 -12.16
C TYR A 35 -3.38 -3.72 -12.92
N LYS A 36 -3.22 -4.86 -12.22
CA LYS A 36 -2.95 -6.16 -12.84
C LYS A 36 -4.12 -6.67 -13.67
N ASN A 37 -5.33 -6.57 -13.12
CA ASN A 37 -6.56 -6.97 -13.80
C ASN A 37 -6.73 -6.18 -15.10
N PHE A 38 -6.61 -4.85 -15.04
CA PHE A 38 -6.70 -4.00 -16.22
C PHE A 38 -5.61 -4.32 -17.26
N HIS A 39 -4.37 -4.49 -16.81
CA HIS A 39 -3.26 -4.82 -17.69
C HIS A 39 -3.45 -6.17 -18.40
N CYS A 40 -3.93 -7.19 -17.68
CA CYS A 40 -4.24 -8.50 -18.25
C CYS A 40 -5.38 -8.42 -19.28
N LYS A 41 -6.48 -7.73 -18.95
CA LYS A 41 -7.63 -7.55 -19.85
C LYS A 41 -7.24 -6.84 -21.15
N ARG A 42 -6.46 -5.76 -21.04
CA ARG A 42 -5.95 -5.04 -22.21
C ARG A 42 -5.07 -5.92 -23.09
N ALA A 43 -4.25 -6.80 -22.50
CA ALA A 43 -3.41 -7.73 -23.25
C ALA A 43 -4.24 -8.80 -23.99
N SER A 44 -5.38 -9.23 -23.43
CA SER A 44 -6.30 -10.16 -24.10
C SER A 44 -7.16 -9.52 -25.20
N GLN A 45 -7.51 -8.24 -25.06
CA GLN A 45 -8.37 -7.50 -25.99
C GLN A 45 -7.63 -6.94 -27.22
N GLN A 46 -6.30 -7.06 -27.27
CA GLN A 46 -5.45 -6.49 -28.32
C GLN A 46 -5.68 -7.04 -29.74
N ARG A 47 -6.71 -7.89 -29.95
CA ARG A 47 -7.12 -8.35 -31.27
C ARG A 47 -8.27 -7.55 -31.89
N ASP A 48 -9.14 -6.88 -31.12
CA ASP A 48 -10.31 -6.18 -31.67
C ASP A 48 -10.66 -4.93 -30.82
N PHE A 49 -10.34 -3.74 -31.34
CA PHE A 49 -10.74 -2.38 -30.90
C PHE A 49 -10.51 -1.95 -29.42
N ASP A 50 -9.98 -0.73 -29.20
CA ASP A 50 -9.85 -0.13 -27.85
C ASP A 50 -11.22 0.35 -27.35
N LEU A 51 -11.86 -0.45 -26.50
CA LEU A 51 -13.12 -0.10 -25.83
C LEU A 51 -12.94 1.05 -24.82
N GLY A 52 -11.71 1.36 -24.39
CA GLY A 52 -11.43 2.41 -23.42
C GLY A 52 -12.08 2.18 -22.04
N CYS A 53 -11.94 3.17 -21.16
CA CYS A 53 -12.50 3.17 -19.81
C CYS A 53 -13.55 4.29 -19.67
N PRO A 54 -14.69 4.05 -19.00
CA PRO A 54 -15.64 5.12 -18.66
C PRO A 54 -14.95 6.27 -17.92
N ALA A 55 -15.15 7.52 -18.37
CA ALA A 55 -14.46 8.67 -17.79
C ALA A 55 -14.80 8.87 -16.31
N HIS A 56 -15.98 8.45 -15.84
CA HIS A 56 -16.34 8.54 -14.44
C HIS A 56 -15.43 7.68 -13.54
N ILE A 57 -15.02 6.49 -14.00
CA ILE A 57 -14.07 5.63 -13.28
C ILE A 57 -12.70 6.31 -13.23
N ALA A 58 -12.24 6.84 -14.38
CA ALA A 58 -10.99 7.60 -14.45
C ALA A 58 -10.99 8.79 -13.48
N GLN A 59 -12.10 9.53 -13.41
CA GLN A 59 -12.28 10.65 -12.49
C GLN A 59 -12.23 10.19 -11.03
N GLN A 60 -12.82 9.04 -10.68
CA GLN A 60 -12.72 8.50 -9.32
C GLN A 60 -11.28 8.15 -8.94
N PHE A 61 -10.49 7.58 -9.85
CA PHE A 61 -9.06 7.33 -9.62
C PHE A 61 -8.26 8.62 -9.44
N GLN A 62 -8.57 9.66 -10.22
CA GLN A 62 -7.96 10.98 -10.04
C GLN A 62 -8.35 11.60 -8.68
N GLN A 63 -9.61 11.48 -8.26
CA GLN A 63 -10.04 11.92 -6.93
C GLN A 63 -9.29 11.20 -5.82
N PHE A 64 -9.11 9.88 -5.94
CA PHE A 64 -8.28 9.10 -5.00
C PHE A 64 -6.86 9.68 -4.89
N GLN A 65 -6.23 10.00 -6.03
CA GLN A 65 -4.90 10.62 -6.03
C GLN A 65 -4.87 11.97 -5.31
N VAL A 66 -5.84 12.84 -5.61
CA VAL A 66 -5.96 14.16 -4.99
C VAL A 66 -6.10 14.04 -3.46
N LEU A 67 -6.90 13.08 -2.98
CA LEU A 67 -7.06 12.84 -1.55
C LEU A 67 -5.74 12.43 -0.88
N LEU A 68 -4.95 11.56 -1.51
CA LEU A 68 -3.64 11.16 -0.98
C LEU A 68 -2.64 12.32 -0.96
N GLN A 69 -2.61 13.14 -2.03
CA GLN A 69 -1.72 14.30 -2.13
C GLN A 69 -2.06 15.34 -1.07
N ARG A 70 -3.34 15.75 -0.99
CA ARG A 70 -3.82 16.69 0.04
C ARG A 70 -3.54 16.21 1.44
N TYR A 71 -3.72 14.90 1.72
CA TYR A 71 -3.38 14.36 3.02
C TYR A 71 -1.89 14.55 3.35
N VAL A 72 -1.00 14.24 2.42
CA VAL A 72 0.46 14.37 2.61
C VAL A 72 0.88 15.84 2.78
N GLU A 73 0.24 16.75 2.06
CA GLU A 73 0.49 18.19 2.13
C GLU A 73 0.02 18.79 3.46
N ASN A 74 -1.14 18.35 3.96
CA ASN A 74 -1.75 18.91 5.16
C ASN A 74 -1.24 18.27 6.46
N GLU A 75 -0.89 16.99 6.45
CA GLU A 75 -0.46 16.24 7.65
C GLU A 75 0.65 16.93 8.48
N PRO A 76 1.68 17.60 7.90
CA PRO A 76 2.69 18.31 8.69
C PRO A 76 2.15 19.43 9.59
N TYR A 77 0.99 20.00 9.24
CA TYR A 77 0.32 21.07 9.97
C TYR A 77 -0.69 20.54 11.00
N GLU A 78 -0.91 19.23 11.05
CA GLU A 78 -1.84 18.58 11.95
C GLU A 78 -1.19 18.15 13.27
N GLN A 79 -1.93 18.30 14.37
CA GLN A 79 -1.46 17.85 15.68
C GLN A 79 -1.65 16.34 15.87
N GLY A 80 -0.64 15.67 16.42
CA GLY A 80 -0.70 14.27 16.81
C GLY A 80 0.13 13.32 15.95
N ARG A 81 -0.17 12.03 16.08
CA ARG A 81 0.47 10.95 15.32
C ARG A 81 -0.34 10.64 14.07
N ARG A 82 0.33 10.14 13.03
CA ARG A 82 -0.30 9.84 11.73
C ARG A 82 -1.60 9.04 11.81
N PRO A 83 -1.73 7.96 12.62
CA PRO A 83 -3.02 7.26 12.73
C PRO A 83 -4.16 8.11 13.31
N GLU A 84 -3.87 9.01 14.25
CA GLU A 84 -4.85 9.92 14.84
C GLU A 84 -5.28 11.00 13.82
N VAL A 85 -4.30 11.58 13.12
CA VAL A 85 -4.54 12.54 12.03
C VAL A 85 -5.38 11.88 10.94
N TYR A 86 -5.02 10.66 10.53
CA TYR A 86 -5.77 9.87 9.57
C TYR A 86 -7.23 9.66 10.01
N ALA A 87 -7.47 9.24 11.25
CA ALA A 87 -8.81 9.02 11.76
C ALA A 87 -9.68 10.28 11.70
N ARG A 88 -9.14 11.44 12.08
CA ARG A 88 -9.87 12.73 11.96
C ARG A 88 -10.10 13.13 10.50
N MET A 89 -9.08 12.99 9.65
CA MET A 89 -9.17 13.33 8.23
C MET A 89 -10.18 12.46 7.49
N ARG A 90 -10.33 11.19 7.88
CA ARG A 90 -11.35 10.27 7.37
C ARG A 90 -12.77 10.75 7.61
N LEU A 91 -13.03 11.51 8.68
CA LEU A 91 -14.36 12.08 8.94
C LEU A 91 -14.71 13.18 7.91
N LEU A 92 -13.71 13.97 7.51
CA LEU A 92 -13.88 15.06 6.53
C LEU A 92 -13.81 14.54 5.08
N ALA A 93 -13.02 13.50 4.84
CA ALA A 93 -12.83 12.87 3.55
C ALA A 93 -13.03 11.34 3.66
N PRO A 94 -14.28 10.86 3.66
CA PRO A 94 -14.59 9.43 3.86
C PRO A 94 -13.95 8.48 2.84
N LYS A 95 -13.64 9.00 1.64
CA LYS A 95 -12.99 8.27 0.54
C LYS A 95 -11.46 8.19 0.66
N LEU A 96 -10.85 8.79 1.69
CA LEU A 96 -9.40 8.74 1.87
C LEU A 96 -8.92 7.29 2.03
N LEU A 97 -7.95 6.88 1.21
CA LEU A 97 -7.45 5.50 1.10
C LEU A 97 -8.49 4.48 0.59
N LEU A 98 -9.66 4.89 0.08
CA LEU A 98 -10.58 3.99 -0.61
C LEU A 98 -10.27 3.97 -2.10
N VAL A 99 -9.82 2.82 -2.60
CA VAL A 99 -9.53 2.62 -4.02
C VAL A 99 -10.85 2.44 -4.77
N PRO A 100 -11.09 3.16 -5.88
CA PRO A 100 -12.25 2.92 -6.72
C PRO A 100 -12.23 1.50 -7.27
N GLU A 101 -13.40 0.86 -7.36
CA GLU A 101 -13.53 -0.45 -7.99
C GLU A 101 -13.48 -0.26 -9.51
N TYR A 102 -12.63 -1.02 -10.19
CA TYR A 102 -12.69 -1.10 -11.65
C TYR A 102 -13.79 -2.09 -12.03
N ARG A 103 -14.95 -1.57 -12.47
CA ARG A 103 -16.01 -2.36 -13.10
C ARG A 103 -15.96 -2.16 -14.60
N ASP A 104 -15.92 -3.24 -15.36
CA ASP A 104 -16.20 -3.17 -16.80
C ASP A 104 -17.70 -3.02 -16.97
N SER A 105 -18.12 -2.09 -17.83
CA SER A 105 -19.50 -1.68 -18.04
C SER A 105 -20.41 -2.75 -18.67
N GLU A 106 -19.99 -4.00 -18.80
CA GLU A 106 -20.80 -5.08 -19.36
C GLU A 106 -21.88 -5.60 -18.38
N ASP A 107 -21.74 -5.30 -17.07
CA ASP A 107 -22.64 -5.82 -16.03
C ASP A 107 -23.78 -4.86 -15.62
N ASP A 108 -23.88 -3.66 -16.20
CA ASP A 108 -24.91 -2.68 -15.83
C ASP A 108 -25.68 -2.14 -17.06
N PRO A 109 -26.79 -2.79 -17.46
CA PRO A 109 -27.61 -2.36 -18.61
C PRO A 109 -28.43 -1.09 -18.33
N LYS A 110 -28.21 -0.40 -17.20
CA LYS A 110 -28.99 0.77 -16.76
C LYS A 110 -28.29 2.11 -16.89
N GLU A 111 -27.01 2.16 -17.27
CA GLU A 111 -26.36 3.44 -17.61
C GLU A 111 -26.51 3.71 -19.11
N ASP A 112 -27.76 4.05 -19.45
CA ASP A 112 -28.18 4.60 -20.72
C ASP A 112 -27.44 5.93 -20.94
N GLY A 113 -26.48 5.94 -21.85
CA GLY A 113 -25.79 7.15 -22.26
C GLY A 113 -24.36 6.89 -22.66
N PHE A 114 -23.99 7.39 -23.83
CA PHE A 114 -22.62 7.60 -24.27
C PHE A 114 -21.85 8.51 -23.29
N GLY A 115 -21.52 8.00 -22.10
CA GLY A 115 -20.59 8.64 -21.19
C GLY A 115 -19.27 8.82 -21.91
N SER A 116 -18.63 9.98 -21.74
CA SER A 116 -17.28 10.21 -22.26
C SER A 116 -16.38 9.03 -21.83
N ARG A 117 -15.70 8.41 -22.79
CA ARG A 117 -14.72 7.33 -22.53
C ARG A 117 -13.33 7.88 -22.78
N ILE A 118 -12.36 7.42 -22.00
CA ILE A 118 -10.95 7.71 -22.25
C ILE A 118 -10.27 6.45 -22.82
N SER A 119 -9.21 6.64 -23.59
CA SER A 119 -8.46 5.49 -24.14
C SER A 119 -7.89 4.60 -23.04
N SER A 120 -7.73 3.31 -23.31
CA SER A 120 -7.14 2.38 -22.34
C SER A 120 -5.71 2.76 -21.98
N ALA A 121 -4.98 3.40 -22.92
CA ALA A 121 -3.66 3.95 -22.67
C ALA A 121 -3.71 5.12 -21.66
N ALA A 122 -4.66 6.05 -21.82
CA ALA A 122 -4.82 7.17 -20.88
C ALA A 122 -5.21 6.67 -19.48
N PHE A 123 -6.14 5.71 -19.39
CA PHE A 123 -6.54 5.15 -18.10
C PHE A 123 -5.40 4.39 -17.42
N LEU A 124 -4.56 3.66 -18.18
CA LEU A 124 -3.37 3.03 -17.60
C LEU A 124 -2.46 4.07 -16.94
N MET A 125 -2.18 5.20 -17.60
CA MET A 125 -1.35 6.27 -17.01
C MET A 125 -1.96 6.80 -15.70
N ILE A 126 -3.28 6.94 -15.62
CA ILE A 126 -3.97 7.36 -14.39
C ILE A 126 -3.76 6.34 -13.26
N MET A 127 -3.86 5.04 -13.53
CA MET A 127 -3.58 4.00 -12.51
C MET A 127 -2.12 4.00 -12.08
N GLU A 128 -1.21 4.15 -13.04
CA GLU A 128 0.23 4.25 -12.82
C GLU A 128 0.60 5.43 -11.91
N GLU A 129 0.02 6.61 -12.16
CA GLU A 129 0.13 7.80 -11.30
C GLU A 129 -0.50 7.59 -9.92
N GLY A 130 -1.61 6.85 -9.86
CA GLY A 130 -2.24 6.38 -8.62
C GLY A 130 -1.27 5.60 -7.73
N ILE A 131 -0.61 4.60 -8.30
CA ILE A 131 0.39 3.78 -7.60
C ILE A 131 1.59 4.63 -7.16
N GLN A 132 2.07 5.54 -8.01
CA GLN A 132 3.17 6.44 -7.65
C GLN A 132 2.80 7.38 -6.50
N THR A 133 1.58 7.93 -6.53
CA THR A 133 1.04 8.81 -5.49
C THR A 133 0.90 8.05 -4.17
N PHE A 134 0.42 6.80 -4.20
CA PHE A 134 0.39 5.94 -3.03
C PHE A 134 1.79 5.66 -2.45
N MET A 135 2.80 5.43 -3.30
CA MET A 135 4.18 5.32 -2.82
C MET A 135 4.70 6.63 -2.18
N LYS A 136 4.32 7.81 -2.70
CA LYS A 136 4.64 9.11 -2.06
C LYS A 136 3.98 9.20 -0.68
N PHE A 137 2.70 8.84 -0.58
CA PHE A 137 1.96 8.76 0.68
C PHE A 137 2.67 7.86 1.71
N LEU A 138 3.07 6.64 1.32
CA LEU A 138 3.81 5.75 2.21
C LEU A 138 5.19 6.30 2.60
N LYS A 139 5.88 7.00 1.70
CA LYS A 139 7.18 7.63 2.01
C LYS A 139 7.05 8.75 3.04
N ALA A 140 5.92 9.45 3.08
CA ALA A 140 5.62 10.45 4.10
C ALA A 140 5.38 9.81 5.48
N ASP A 141 4.86 8.57 5.53
CA ASP A 141 4.79 7.77 6.75
C ASP A 141 6.22 7.38 7.22
N LYS A 142 6.74 8.21 8.12
CA LYS A 142 8.04 8.08 8.77
C LYS A 142 7.84 7.99 10.28
N GLN A 143 8.64 7.16 10.92
CA GLN A 143 8.72 7.12 12.37
C GLN A 143 9.46 8.38 12.86
N LYS A 144 8.86 9.15 13.76
CA LYS A 144 9.53 10.34 14.34
C LYS A 144 10.68 9.89 15.27
N PRO A 145 11.82 10.60 15.32
CA PRO A 145 12.96 10.22 16.18
C PRO A 145 12.59 10.04 17.66
N CYS A 146 11.67 10.88 18.18
CA CYS A 146 11.17 10.76 19.55
C CYS A 146 10.43 9.42 19.81
N GLN A 147 9.71 8.90 18.80
CA GLN A 147 9.03 7.60 18.91
C GLN A 147 10.04 6.45 18.94
N ILE A 148 11.14 6.58 18.19
CA ILE A 148 12.25 5.62 18.21
C ILE A 148 12.85 5.54 19.62
N LEU A 149 13.19 6.69 20.22
CA LEU A 149 13.72 6.75 21.59
C LEU A 149 12.77 6.11 22.61
N THR A 150 11.48 6.46 22.58
CA THR A 150 10.49 5.88 23.51
C THR A 150 10.32 4.36 23.36
N SER A 151 10.57 3.80 22.17
CA SER A 151 10.49 2.35 21.95
C SER A 151 11.65 1.59 22.60
N PHE A 152 12.83 2.21 22.73
CA PHE A 152 13.97 1.62 23.44
C PHE A 152 13.77 1.54 24.96
N PHE A 153 13.02 2.48 25.54
CA PHE A 153 12.72 2.49 26.99
C PHE A 153 11.55 1.56 27.37
N ARG A 154 10.75 1.09 26.40
CA ARG A 154 9.58 0.21 26.64
C ARG A 154 9.94 -1.29 26.70
N ARG A 155 11.09 -1.66 27.26
CA ARG A 155 11.52 -3.07 27.42
C ARG A 155 10.55 -3.96 28.23
N ASN A 156 9.62 -3.36 28.99
CA ASN A 156 8.73 -4.08 29.90
C ASN A 156 7.27 -4.24 29.41
N ARG A 157 6.95 -3.97 28.15
CA ARG A 157 5.64 -4.36 27.61
C ARG A 157 5.69 -5.82 27.18
N ARG A 158 4.65 -6.60 27.55
CA ARG A 158 4.41 -7.95 27.01
C ARG A 158 4.37 -7.85 25.49
N VAL A 159 5.48 -8.18 24.83
CA VAL A 159 5.50 -8.31 23.38
C VAL A 159 4.83 -9.65 23.10
N SER A 160 3.75 -9.64 22.33
CA SER A 160 3.03 -10.87 21.96
C SER A 160 3.88 -11.83 21.11
N VAL A 161 5.04 -11.39 20.64
CA VAL A 161 5.87 -12.04 19.62
C VAL A 161 7.33 -11.99 20.02
N ASP A 162 8.10 -13.03 19.66
CA ASP A 162 9.55 -13.08 19.91
C ASP A 162 10.28 -11.83 19.36
N PRO A 163 10.93 -11.03 20.23
CA PRO A 163 11.69 -9.87 19.81
C PRO A 163 12.82 -10.17 18.83
N ALA A 164 13.46 -11.35 18.92
CA ALA A 164 14.55 -11.74 18.02
C ALA A 164 14.02 -11.98 16.59
N LEU A 165 12.91 -12.71 16.47
CA LEU A 165 12.21 -12.92 15.20
C LEU A 165 11.75 -11.60 14.57
N LEU A 166 11.15 -10.68 15.35
CA LEU A 166 10.74 -9.37 14.85
C LEU A 166 11.93 -8.56 14.29
N GLN A 167 13.08 -8.60 14.96
CA GLN A 167 14.31 -7.94 14.48
C GLN A 167 14.86 -8.60 13.22
N LEU A 168 14.81 -9.93 13.12
CA LEU A 168 15.18 -10.65 11.91
C LEU A 168 14.34 -10.19 10.72
N MET A 169 13.01 -10.14 10.87
CA MET A 169 12.09 -9.69 9.82
C MET A 169 12.38 -8.26 9.37
N LYS A 170 12.68 -7.34 10.31
CA LYS A 170 13.11 -5.97 9.99
C LYS A 170 14.40 -5.94 9.17
N LYS A 171 15.40 -6.78 9.52
CA LYS A 171 16.67 -6.90 8.78
C LYS A 171 16.44 -7.46 7.37
N VAL A 172 15.64 -8.51 7.23
CA VAL A 172 15.29 -9.13 5.93
C VAL A 172 14.58 -8.11 5.03
N ASN A 173 13.57 -7.40 5.56
CA ASN A 173 12.87 -6.34 4.83
C ASN A 173 13.83 -5.25 4.33
N LYS A 174 14.71 -4.75 5.21
CA LYS A 174 15.73 -3.74 4.86
C LYS A 174 16.66 -4.24 3.74
N LYS A 175 17.13 -5.49 3.83
CA LYS A 175 18.00 -6.11 2.83
C LYS A 175 17.30 -6.24 1.48
N LYS A 176 16.05 -6.73 1.44
CA LYS A 176 15.27 -6.83 0.19
C LYS A 176 15.02 -5.46 -0.44
N LYS A 177 14.70 -4.45 0.37
CA LYS A 177 14.48 -3.08 -0.10
C LYS A 177 15.74 -2.47 -0.70
N MET A 178 16.91 -2.73 -0.11
CA MET A 178 18.19 -2.29 -0.65
C MET A 178 18.48 -2.94 -2.00
N LYS A 179 18.38 -4.28 -2.08
CA LYS A 179 18.54 -5.03 -3.34
C LYS A 179 17.65 -4.49 -4.46
N LEU A 180 16.39 -4.19 -4.16
CA LEU A 180 15.44 -3.70 -5.17
C LEU A 180 15.74 -2.27 -5.64
N LYS A 181 16.23 -1.40 -4.75
CA LYS A 181 16.73 -0.08 -5.11
C LYS A 181 17.99 -0.16 -5.96
N ASP A 182 18.90 -1.07 -5.63
CA ASP A 182 20.15 -1.26 -6.36
C ASP A 182 19.89 -1.84 -7.75
N LEU A 183 18.95 -2.79 -7.88
CA LEU A 183 18.44 -3.27 -9.16
C LEU A 183 17.94 -2.11 -10.04
N ARG A 184 17.13 -1.22 -9.47
CA ARG A 184 16.62 -0.03 -10.18
C ARG A 184 17.76 0.91 -10.61
N ARG A 185 18.77 1.11 -9.77
CA ARG A 185 19.92 2.00 -10.04
C ARG A 185 20.85 1.42 -11.09
N ALA A 186 21.27 0.16 -10.94
CA ALA A 186 22.16 -0.52 -11.87
C ALA A 186 21.61 -0.47 -13.30
N ARG A 187 20.30 -0.72 -13.47
CA ARG A 187 19.64 -0.66 -14.78
C ARG A 187 19.54 0.76 -15.35
N LYS A 188 19.51 1.81 -14.52
CA LYS A 188 19.59 3.22 -14.97
C LYS A 188 21.00 3.63 -15.37
N CYS A 189 22.03 3.11 -14.71
CA CYS A 189 23.43 3.46 -14.99
C CYS A 189 23.98 2.78 -16.26
N ILE A 190 23.46 1.60 -16.62
CA ILE A 190 23.84 0.92 -17.87
C ILE A 190 23.14 1.64 -19.04
N ARG A 191 23.85 2.61 -19.63
CA ARG A 191 23.43 3.51 -20.73
C ARG A 191 22.79 2.86 -21.98
N LYS A 192 22.67 1.53 -22.05
CA LYS A 192 22.16 0.78 -23.22
C LYS A 192 20.85 0.02 -23.01
N ARG A 193 20.24 0.04 -21.82
CA ARG A 193 18.96 -0.67 -21.58
C ARG A 193 18.00 0.22 -20.79
N LYS A 194 17.20 1.04 -21.48
CA LYS A 194 16.01 1.64 -20.86
C LYS A 194 15.13 0.50 -20.34
N LEU A 195 14.73 0.58 -19.07
CA LEU A 195 13.73 -0.33 -18.52
C LEU A 195 12.45 -0.19 -19.35
N LYS A 196 11.79 -1.31 -19.64
CA LYS A 196 10.40 -1.21 -20.13
C LYS A 196 9.56 -0.59 -19.02
N VAL A 197 8.56 0.21 -19.39
CA VAL A 197 7.64 0.86 -18.43
C VAL A 197 7.04 -0.18 -17.47
N GLU A 198 6.69 -1.37 -17.99
CA GLU A 198 6.18 -2.47 -17.16
C GLU A 198 7.19 -2.91 -16.08
N GLU A 199 8.48 -3.05 -16.42
CA GLU A 199 9.50 -3.45 -15.45
C GLU A 199 9.72 -2.38 -14.37
N GLU A 200 9.64 -1.09 -14.72
CA GLU A 200 9.71 -0.01 -13.74
C GLU A 200 8.54 -0.09 -12.76
N MET A 201 7.36 -0.45 -13.25
CA MET A 201 6.18 -0.63 -12.41
C MET A 201 6.29 -1.85 -11.52
N GLU A 202 6.74 -3.01 -12.01
CA GLU A 202 6.98 -4.17 -11.13
C GLU A 202 7.93 -3.83 -9.98
N ILE A 203 9.01 -3.09 -10.27
CA ILE A 203 9.97 -2.62 -9.27
C ILE A 203 9.30 -1.66 -8.27
N LEU A 204 8.51 -0.70 -8.76
CA LEU A 204 7.79 0.24 -7.90
C LEU A 204 6.82 -0.49 -6.97
N MET A 205 6.02 -1.41 -7.51
CA MET A 205 5.08 -2.21 -6.74
C MET A 205 5.84 -3.05 -5.69
N GLY A 206 6.96 -3.67 -6.06
CA GLY A 206 7.80 -4.43 -5.11
C GLY A 206 8.35 -3.56 -3.98
N LEU A 207 8.69 -2.30 -4.27
CA LEU A 207 9.10 -1.35 -3.24
C LEU A 207 7.94 -0.94 -2.33
N ILE A 208 6.70 -0.94 -2.83
CA ILE A 208 5.49 -0.67 -2.05
C ILE A 208 5.22 -1.83 -1.08
N ASP A 209 5.22 -3.09 -1.53
CA ASP A 209 5.07 -4.26 -0.63
C ASP A 209 6.03 -4.16 0.56
N LEU A 210 7.31 -3.94 0.27
CA LEU A 210 8.35 -3.87 1.29
C LEU A 210 8.17 -2.66 2.21
N LYS A 211 7.60 -1.56 1.71
CA LYS A 211 7.32 -0.36 2.50
C LYS A 211 6.11 -0.54 3.42
N ILE A 212 5.10 -1.29 2.99
CA ILE A 212 3.95 -1.67 3.82
C ILE A 212 4.37 -2.65 4.91
N VAL A 213 5.10 -3.72 4.57
CA VAL A 213 5.67 -4.63 5.57
C VAL A 213 6.51 -3.86 6.58
N SER A 214 7.35 -2.92 6.11
CA SER A 214 8.12 -2.05 7.01
C SER A 214 7.23 -1.21 7.94
N ARG A 215 6.01 -0.84 7.54
CA ARG A 215 5.05 -0.11 8.38
C ARG A 215 4.36 -1.02 9.39
N VAL A 216 3.98 -2.23 8.99
CA VAL A 216 3.40 -3.25 9.89
C VAL A 216 4.41 -3.60 10.99
N LEU A 217 5.67 -3.88 10.63
CA LEU A 217 6.74 -4.17 11.60
C LEU A 217 7.08 -2.99 12.55
N ARG A 218 6.55 -1.78 12.28
CA ARG A 218 6.66 -0.60 13.16
C ARG A 218 5.45 -0.40 14.07
N MET A 219 4.41 -1.22 13.97
CA MET A 219 3.27 -1.17 14.88
C MET A 219 3.73 -1.37 16.32
N SER A 220 3.05 -0.70 17.23
CA SER A 220 3.35 -0.75 18.65
C SER A 220 2.88 -2.03 19.33
N ASP A 221 1.93 -2.73 18.71
CA ASP A 221 1.46 -4.06 19.06
C ASP A 221 1.25 -4.83 17.75
N ILE A 222 1.93 -5.96 17.59
CA ILE A 222 1.89 -6.79 16.38
C ILE A 222 1.59 -8.23 16.81
N SER A 223 0.63 -8.87 16.16
CA SER A 223 0.29 -10.28 16.43
C SER A 223 1.21 -11.24 15.68
N GLU A 224 1.20 -12.52 16.07
CA GLU A 224 1.92 -13.58 15.36
C GLU A 224 1.43 -13.74 13.92
N GLU A 225 0.11 -13.68 13.71
CA GLU A 225 -0.50 -13.75 12.38
C GLU A 225 -0.03 -12.60 11.48
N GLN A 226 0.03 -11.38 12.01
CA GLN A 226 0.55 -10.21 11.28
C GLN A 226 2.04 -10.34 10.95
N LEU A 227 2.80 -11.02 11.82
CA LEU A 227 4.21 -11.30 11.56
C LEU A 227 4.38 -12.37 10.47
N HIS A 228 3.58 -13.45 10.51
CA HIS A 228 3.54 -14.45 9.44
C HIS A 228 3.12 -13.82 8.11
N TRP A 229 2.12 -12.94 8.12
CA TRP A 229 1.73 -12.15 6.96
C TRP A 229 2.91 -11.32 6.42
N CYS A 230 3.73 -10.71 7.29
CA CYS A 230 4.91 -9.97 6.86
C CYS A 230 5.93 -10.86 6.14
N GLU A 231 6.16 -12.05 6.68
CA GLU A 231 7.05 -13.06 6.07
C GLU A 231 6.53 -13.48 4.69
N GLU A 232 5.27 -13.87 4.61
CA GLU A 232 4.63 -14.29 3.37
C GLU A 232 4.65 -13.17 2.33
N LYS A 233 4.25 -11.95 2.71
CA LYS A 233 4.26 -10.78 1.82
C LYS A 233 5.66 -10.47 1.31
N MET A 234 6.69 -10.60 2.16
CA MET A 234 8.07 -10.47 1.71
C MET A 234 8.49 -11.61 0.79
N SER A 235 8.03 -12.84 1.01
CA SER A 235 8.40 -14.02 0.21
C SER A 235 7.96 -13.89 -1.26
N LYS A 236 6.87 -13.15 -1.51
CA LYS A 236 6.34 -12.79 -2.84
C LYS A 236 7.24 -11.83 -3.62
N VAL A 237 8.24 -11.21 -2.99
CA VAL A 237 9.23 -10.34 -3.65
C VAL A 237 10.61 -11.00 -3.62
N ARG A 238 11.07 -11.47 -4.77
CA ARG A 238 12.37 -12.15 -4.95
C ARG A 238 13.19 -11.46 -6.03
N VAL A 239 14.51 -11.46 -5.86
CA VAL A 239 15.45 -11.02 -6.89
C VAL A 239 16.37 -12.21 -7.18
N LEU A 240 16.20 -12.81 -8.36
CA LEU A 240 16.98 -13.94 -8.87
C LEU A 240 17.69 -13.48 -10.13
N ASP A 241 18.99 -13.76 -10.24
CA ASP A 241 19.83 -13.43 -11.42
C ASP A 241 19.69 -11.98 -11.92
N GLY A 242 19.58 -11.02 -10.99
CA GLY A 242 19.41 -9.61 -11.34
C GLY A 242 18.06 -9.28 -12.00
N LYS A 243 17.06 -10.16 -11.87
CA LYS A 243 15.66 -9.95 -12.27
C LYS A 243 14.72 -10.02 -11.06
N LEU A 244 13.71 -9.16 -11.08
CA LEU A 244 12.64 -9.17 -10.09
C LEU A 244 11.62 -10.26 -10.45
N GLN A 245 11.30 -11.10 -9.47
CA GLN A 245 10.13 -11.97 -9.50
C GLN A 245 9.17 -11.49 -8.41
N ARG A 246 7.99 -11.05 -8.82
CA ARG A 246 6.93 -10.55 -7.95
C ARG A 246 5.70 -11.42 -8.16
N ASP A 247 5.25 -12.10 -7.12
CA ASP A 247 3.92 -12.69 -7.11
C ASP A 247 2.88 -11.59 -6.85
N SER A 248 1.88 -11.50 -7.73
CA SER A 248 0.85 -10.46 -7.72
C SER A 248 -0.46 -10.92 -7.07
N SER A 249 -0.52 -12.17 -6.59
CA SER A 249 -1.69 -12.70 -5.89
C SER A 249 -2.02 -11.86 -4.64
N PRO A 250 -3.29 -11.45 -4.45
CA PRO A 250 -3.70 -10.71 -3.26
C PRO A 250 -3.31 -11.43 -1.98
N LEU A 251 -2.89 -10.68 -0.97
CA LEU A 251 -2.65 -11.21 0.37
C LEU A 251 -3.31 -10.32 1.41
N PHE A 252 -4.47 -10.73 1.91
CA PHE A 252 -5.25 -9.98 2.88
C PHE A 252 -4.54 -9.90 4.23
N PHE A 253 -4.59 -8.72 4.84
CA PHE A 253 -3.95 -8.45 6.12
C PHE A 253 -4.83 -8.92 7.29
N PRO A 254 -4.28 -9.66 8.29
CA PRO A 254 -5.03 -10.07 9.47
C PRO A 254 -5.23 -8.86 10.41
N ALA A 255 -6.44 -8.31 10.40
CA ALA A 255 -6.79 -7.07 11.10
C ALA A 255 -7.26 -7.27 12.56
N HIS A 256 -7.33 -8.51 13.04
CA HIS A 256 -7.87 -8.91 14.34
C HIS A 256 -6.90 -9.82 15.09
#